data_AF-X1UFD4-F1
#
_entry.id   AF-X1UFD4-F1
#
_cell.length_a   1.000
_cell.length_b   1.000
_cell.length_c   1.000
_cell.angle_alpha   90.00
_cell.angle_beta   90.00
_cell.angle_gamma   90.00
#
_symmetry.space_group_name_H-M   'P 1'
#
loop_
_entity.id
_entity.type
_entity.pdbx_description
1 polymer ?
#
loop_
_entity_poly.entity_id
_entity_poly.type
_entity_poly.pdbx_seq_one_letter_code
_entity_poly.pdbx_strand_id
1 'polypeptide(L)'
;ATLKPQYENTNFADRSYKVDFYLLGSSGINYLIEFKTDQSSRRDKQDIYLREAREVKMKAIVDGICHIAQVSTYKSKYSYLLDKLFKLGLIDKDRRYSGKSQDVDIIYIQPQDSKDNKCICFNWISNWMRQKYNNNDFELQFALLLQEWAT
;
A
#
# COMPACT_ATOMS: atom_id res chain seq x y z
N ALA A 1 -7.80 19.24 9.13
CA ALA A 1 -6.38 19.58 8.91
C ALA A 1 -5.74 18.51 8.03
N THR A 2 -5.06 18.93 6.97
CA THR A 2 -4.21 18.05 6.14
C THR A 2 -2.75 18.27 6.59
N LEU A 3 -1.87 17.28 6.37
CA LEU A 3 -0.43 17.44 6.64
C LEU A 3 0.24 18.48 5.74
N LYS A 4 -0.46 18.93 4.69
CA LYS A 4 0.02 19.89 3.71
C LYS A 4 -0.98 21.03 3.53
N PRO A 5 -0.74 22.20 4.17
CA PRO A 5 -1.66 23.34 4.18
C PRO A 5 -2.13 23.78 2.78
N GLN A 6 -1.29 23.59 1.76
CA GLN A 6 -1.65 23.93 0.37
C GLN A 6 -2.85 23.17 -0.19
N TYR A 7 -3.27 22.05 0.42
CA TYR A 7 -4.43 21.28 0.01
C TYR A 7 -5.69 21.56 0.84
N GLU A 8 -5.69 22.59 1.71
CA GLU A 8 -6.86 22.89 2.56
C GLU A 8 -8.08 23.42 1.80
N ASN A 9 -7.93 23.83 0.53
CA ASN A 9 -8.99 24.39 -0.30
C ASN A 9 -9.32 23.59 -1.57
N THR A 10 -8.69 22.43 -1.81
CA THR A 10 -8.97 21.58 -3.01
C THR A 10 -10.17 20.65 -2.82
N ASN A 11 -10.67 19.96 -3.84
CA ASN A 11 -11.77 19.01 -3.64
C ASN A 11 -11.33 17.87 -2.68
N PHE A 12 -12.20 17.38 -1.78
CA PHE A 12 -11.82 16.37 -0.78
C PHE A 12 -11.27 15.08 -1.41
N ALA A 13 -11.73 14.73 -2.62
CA ALA A 13 -11.21 13.61 -3.39
C ALA A 13 -9.72 13.80 -3.79
N ASP A 14 -9.29 15.04 -4.04
CA ASP A 14 -7.90 15.37 -4.38
C ASP A 14 -6.97 15.43 -3.15
N ARG A 15 -7.52 15.26 -1.95
CA ARG A 15 -6.79 15.35 -0.66
C ARG A 15 -6.47 14.00 -0.03
N SER A 16 -6.99 12.90 -0.58
CA SER A 16 -6.86 11.57 0.02
C SER A 16 -6.48 10.54 -1.04
N TYR A 17 -5.17 10.38 -1.27
CA TYR A 17 -4.65 9.25 -2.02
C TYR A 17 -4.63 8.04 -1.09
N LYS A 18 -5.31 6.97 -1.50
CA LYS A 18 -5.32 5.70 -0.79
C LYS A 18 -4.30 4.79 -1.46
N VAL A 19 -3.63 4.00 -0.64
CA VAL A 19 -2.83 2.86 -1.10
C VAL A 19 -3.73 1.64 -1.02
N ASP A 20 -3.66 0.74 -2.00
CA ASP A 20 -4.52 -0.46 -2.04
C ASP A 20 -4.18 -1.43 -0.91
N PHE A 21 -2.89 -1.69 -0.69
CA PHE A 21 -2.44 -2.59 0.36
C PHE A 21 -1.24 -2.06 1.15
N TYR A 22 -1.12 -2.54 2.37
CA TYR A 22 0.03 -2.36 3.24
C TYR A 22 0.55 -3.72 3.69
N LEU A 23 1.87 -3.91 3.64
CA LEU A 23 2.55 -5.07 4.22
C LEU A 23 3.71 -4.62 5.13
N LEU A 24 3.92 -5.36 6.22
CA LEU A 24 5.10 -5.24 7.06
C LEU A 24 6.01 -6.45 6.80
N GLY A 25 7.20 -6.21 6.26
CA GLY A 25 8.20 -7.25 6.06
C GLY A 25 8.73 -7.80 7.38
N SER A 26 9.23 -9.03 7.37
CA SER A 26 9.84 -9.66 8.55
C SER A 26 11.05 -8.88 9.09
N SER A 27 11.78 -8.20 8.20
CA SER A 27 12.88 -7.27 8.53
C SER A 27 12.41 -5.94 9.13
N GLY A 28 11.11 -5.65 9.14
CA GLY A 28 10.53 -4.40 9.63
C GLY A 28 10.32 -3.33 8.55
N ILE A 29 10.70 -3.58 7.29
CA ILE A 29 10.44 -2.66 6.17
C ILE A 29 8.93 -2.57 5.91
N ASN A 30 8.43 -1.35 5.70
CA ASN A 30 7.04 -1.10 5.38
C ASN A 30 6.85 -1.03 3.87
N TYR A 31 5.89 -1.77 3.34
CA TYR A 31 5.56 -1.76 1.91
C TYR A 31 4.17 -1.15 1.69
N LEU A 32 4.14 -0.07 0.92
CA LEU A 32 2.93 0.49 0.33
C LEU A 32 2.77 -0.13 -1.05
N ILE A 33 1.66 -0.83 -1.29
CA ILE A 33 1.44 -1.59 -2.51
C ILE A 33 0.30 -0.98 -3.29
N GLU A 34 0.60 -0.57 -4.51
CA GLU A 34 -0.38 -0.05 -5.46
C GLU A 34 -0.67 -1.13 -6.51
N PHE A 35 -1.95 -1.42 -6.74
CA PHE A 35 -2.41 -2.41 -7.68
C PHE A 35 -3.04 -1.75 -8.91
N LYS A 36 -2.46 -1.99 -10.07
CA LYS A 36 -2.95 -1.50 -11.36
C LYS A 36 -3.45 -2.67 -12.20
N THR A 37 -4.66 -2.54 -12.71
CA THR A 37 -5.28 -3.50 -13.65
C THR A 37 -4.99 -3.17 -15.11
N ASP A 38 -4.50 -1.96 -15.38
CA ASP A 38 -4.16 -1.46 -16.71
C ASP A 38 -2.87 -0.64 -16.62
N GLN A 39 -1.92 -0.88 -17.53
CA GLN A 39 -0.66 -0.18 -17.60
C GLN A 39 -0.84 1.34 -17.78
N SER A 40 -1.87 1.76 -18.52
CA SER A 40 -2.17 3.17 -18.78
C SER A 40 -2.74 3.92 -17.57
N SER A 41 -3.15 3.19 -16.51
CA SER A 41 -3.78 3.76 -15.32
C SER A 41 -2.80 4.38 -14.32
N ARG A 42 -1.49 4.31 -14.59
CA ARG A 42 -0.46 4.94 -13.77
C ARG A 42 -0.45 6.46 -14.02
N ARG A 43 -0.89 7.23 -13.01
CA ARG A 43 -0.93 8.69 -13.06
C ARG A 43 0.22 9.28 -12.26
N ASP A 44 0.95 10.23 -12.84
CA ASP A 44 2.12 10.88 -12.21
C ASP A 44 1.86 11.43 -10.81
N LYS A 45 0.65 11.96 -10.58
CA LYS A 45 0.26 12.53 -9.27
C LYS A 45 0.22 11.50 -8.14
N GLN A 46 -0.19 10.25 -8.43
CA GLN A 46 -0.24 9.20 -7.40
C GLN A 46 1.16 8.70 -7.06
N ASP A 47 2.03 8.61 -8.07
CA ASP A 47 3.45 8.31 -7.87
C ASP A 47 4.18 9.39 -7.07
N ILE A 48 3.79 10.66 -7.24
CA ILE A 48 4.29 11.75 -6.39
C ILE A 48 3.85 11.50 -4.94
N TYR A 49 2.58 11.22 -4.69
CA TYR A 49 2.09 10.98 -3.33
C TYR A 49 2.79 9.79 -2.65
N LEU A 50 2.97 8.68 -3.36
CA LEU A 50 3.68 7.51 -2.82
C LEU A 50 5.15 7.83 -2.52
N ARG A 51 5.83 8.57 -3.39
CA ARG A 51 7.20 9.05 -3.15
C ARG A 51 7.28 9.97 -1.94
N GLU A 52 6.34 10.88 -1.78
CA GLU A 52 6.25 11.76 -0.61
C GLU A 52 6.02 10.96 0.68
N ALA A 53 5.17 9.92 0.64
CA ALA A 53 4.97 9.03 1.79
C ALA A 53 6.29 8.33 2.20
N ARG A 54 7.12 7.97 1.21
CA ARG A 54 8.46 7.42 1.47
C ARG A 54 9.41 8.41 2.12
N GLU A 55 9.34 9.67 1.72
CA GLU A 55 10.15 10.76 2.31
C GLU A 55 9.71 11.10 3.73
N VAL A 56 8.40 11.11 3.99
CA VAL A 56 7.81 11.42 5.31
C VAL A 56 8.06 10.31 6.34
N LYS A 57 8.35 9.08 5.89
CA LYS A 57 8.61 7.89 6.71
C LYS A 57 7.36 7.38 7.47
N MET A 58 7.41 6.10 7.84
CA MET A 58 6.25 5.42 8.45
C MET A 58 5.84 6.02 9.80
N LYS A 59 6.79 6.50 10.60
CA LYS A 59 6.48 7.12 11.90
C LYS A 59 5.51 8.29 11.75
N ALA A 60 5.81 9.24 10.86
CA ALA A 60 4.97 10.41 10.69
C ALA A 60 3.61 10.07 10.06
N ILE A 61 3.55 9.05 9.20
CA ILE A 61 2.29 8.51 8.67
C ILE A 61 1.41 7.98 9.82
N VAL A 62 1.98 7.14 10.69
CA VAL A 62 1.28 6.55 11.83
C VAL A 62 0.85 7.63 12.84
N ASP A 63 1.71 8.59 13.15
CA ASP A 63 1.38 9.72 14.02
C ASP A 63 0.21 10.53 13.44
N GLY A 64 0.22 10.77 12.13
CA GLY A 64 -0.88 11.41 11.41
C GLY A 64 -2.19 10.62 11.50
N ILE A 65 -2.14 9.30 11.31
CA ILE A 65 -3.32 8.43 11.48
C ILE A 65 -3.87 8.54 12.91
N CYS A 66 -3.00 8.49 13.92
CA CYS A 66 -3.41 8.59 15.33
C CYS A 66 -4.05 9.95 15.63
N HIS A 67 -3.48 11.04 15.11
CA HIS A 67 -4.04 12.37 15.24
C HIS A 67 -5.43 12.48 14.59
N ILE A 68 -5.59 12.01 13.34
CA ILE A 68 -6.88 12.03 12.65
C ILE A 68 -7.91 11.17 13.40
N ALA A 69 -7.51 10.01 13.92
CA ALA A 69 -8.39 9.14 14.69
C ALA A 69 -8.94 9.80 15.96
N GLN A 70 -8.15 10.65 16.62
CA GLN A 70 -8.59 11.40 17.81
C GLN A 70 -9.75 12.35 17.48
N VAL A 71 -9.61 13.12 16.40
CA VAL A 71 -10.56 14.19 16.03
C VAL A 71 -11.68 13.73 15.10
N SER A 72 -11.58 12.54 14.49
CA SER A 72 -12.57 12.07 13.53
C SER A 72 -13.89 11.64 14.18
N THR A 73 -15.01 11.88 13.50
CA THR A 73 -16.34 11.37 13.84
C THR A 73 -16.52 9.88 13.47
N TYR A 74 -15.68 9.33 12.59
CA TYR A 74 -15.74 7.93 12.14
C TYR A 74 -15.08 6.95 13.13
N LYS A 75 -15.56 6.91 14.38
CA LYS A 75 -14.89 6.19 15.49
C LYS A 75 -14.65 4.70 15.22
N SER A 76 -15.66 3.96 14.73
CA SER A 76 -15.53 2.51 14.49
C SER A 76 -14.48 2.18 13.43
N LYS A 77 -14.43 2.97 12.35
CA LYS A 77 -13.44 2.82 11.28
C LYS A 77 -12.01 2.99 11.81
N TYR A 78 -11.77 4.06 12.56
CA TYR A 78 -10.42 4.33 13.09
C TYR A 78 -10.04 3.39 14.23
N SER A 79 -10.98 2.95 15.07
CA SER A 79 -10.73 1.93 16.08
C SER A 79 -10.22 0.63 15.44
N TYR A 80 -10.88 0.18 14.37
CA TYR A 80 -10.48 -1.01 13.63
C TYR A 80 -9.09 -0.85 12.97
N LEU A 81 -8.80 0.31 12.40
CA LEU A 81 -7.48 0.59 11.83
C LEU A 81 -6.38 0.58 12.90
N LEU A 82 -6.61 1.25 14.04
CA LEU A 82 -5.66 1.30 15.14
C LEU A 82 -5.39 -0.09 15.74
N ASP A 83 -6.42 -0.93 15.87
CA ASP A 83 -6.26 -2.33 16.29
C ASP A 83 -5.36 -3.12 15.33
N LYS A 84 -5.53 -2.94 14.01
CA LYS A 84 -4.63 -3.54 13.02
C LYS A 84 -3.18 -3.05 13.17
N LEU A 85 -2.98 -1.74 13.33
CA LEU A 85 -1.64 -1.17 13.51
C LEU A 85 -0.97 -1.70 14.79
N PHE A 86 -1.74 -1.85 15.88
CA PHE A 86 -1.26 -2.42 17.13
C PHE A 86 -0.86 -3.89 16.96
N LYS A 87 -1.71 -4.71 16.32
CA LYS A 87 -1.42 -6.13 16.05
C LYS A 87 -0.20 -6.34 15.15
N LEU A 88 0.06 -5.39 14.25
CA LEU A 88 1.26 -5.38 13.40
C LEU A 88 2.52 -4.89 14.15
N GLY A 89 2.39 -4.39 15.38
CA GLY A 89 3.50 -3.82 16.14
C GLY A 89 3.98 -2.47 15.61
N LEU A 90 3.12 -1.73 14.91
CA LEU A 90 3.43 -0.37 14.45
C LEU A 90 3.11 0.70 15.49
N ILE A 91 2.17 0.42 16.39
CA ILE A 91 1.88 1.28 17.55
C ILE A 91 1.88 0.46 18.83
N ASP A 92 2.18 1.13 19.94
CA ASP A 92 2.02 0.57 21.29
C ASP A 92 0.62 0.81 21.87
N LYS A 93 0.43 0.41 23.12
CA LYS A 93 -0.82 0.60 23.88
C LYS A 93 -1.21 2.07 24.06
N ASP A 94 -0.24 2.97 24.00
CA ASP A 94 -0.39 4.41 24.16
C ASP A 94 -0.52 5.12 22.80
N ARG A 95 -0.68 4.34 21.71
CA ARG A 95 -0.78 4.79 20.31
C ARG A 95 0.44 5.55 19.82
N ARG A 96 1.61 5.25 20.37
CA ARG A 96 2.89 5.80 19.91
C ARG A 96 3.51 4.83 18.93
N TYR A 97 4.17 5.36 17.90
CA TYR A 97 4.87 4.55 16.93
C TYR A 97 5.93 3.63 17.59
N SER A 98 5.86 2.33 17.28
CA SER A 98 6.74 1.28 17.85
C SER A 98 7.34 0.35 16.79
N GLY A 99 7.23 0.70 15.51
CA GLY A 99 7.73 -0.12 14.41
C GLY A 99 9.26 -0.26 14.40
N LYS A 100 9.75 -1.38 13.86
CA LYS A 100 11.19 -1.73 13.80
C LYS A 100 11.99 -0.86 12.81
N SER A 101 11.35 -0.40 11.73
CA SER A 101 11.95 0.51 10.75
C SER A 101 10.92 1.54 10.31
N GLN A 102 11.39 2.77 10.14
CA GLN A 102 10.59 3.87 9.59
C GLN A 102 10.62 3.90 8.07
N ASP A 103 11.45 3.09 7.44
CA ASP A 103 11.59 3.06 5.99
C ASP A 103 10.32 2.52 5.34
N VAL A 104 9.99 3.15 4.22
CA VAL A 104 8.85 2.82 3.39
C VAL A 104 9.38 2.53 2.00
N ASP A 105 8.97 1.40 1.46
CA ASP A 105 9.13 1.08 0.05
C ASP A 105 7.77 0.97 -0.61
N ILE A 106 7.78 1.20 -1.91
CA ILE A 106 6.59 1.19 -2.74
C ILE A 106 6.76 0.02 -3.71
N ILE A 107 5.75 -0.84 -3.78
CA ILE A 107 5.70 -1.94 -4.74
C ILE A 107 4.50 -1.70 -5.64
N TYR A 108 4.73 -1.82 -6.94
CA TYR A 108 3.66 -1.82 -7.92
C TYR A 108 3.33 -3.25 -8.32
N ILE A 109 2.05 -3.59 -8.33
CA ILE A 109 1.54 -4.79 -8.98
C ILE A 109 0.78 -4.33 -10.22
N GLN A 110 1.19 -4.75 -11.41
CA GLN A 110 0.59 -4.29 -12.66
C GLN A 110 0.71 -5.33 -13.78
N PRO A 111 0.03 -5.19 -14.92
CA PRO A 111 0.03 -6.23 -15.95
C PRO A 111 1.42 -6.46 -16.56
N GLN A 112 2.05 -5.38 -17.02
CA GLN A 112 3.33 -5.45 -17.72
C GLN A 112 4.50 -5.07 -16.82
N ASP A 113 5.67 -5.61 -17.14
CA ASP A 113 6.88 -5.19 -16.47
C ASP A 113 7.16 -3.71 -16.75
N SER A 114 7.60 -2.99 -15.72
CA SER A 114 8.17 -1.66 -15.91
C SER A 114 9.66 -1.76 -15.78
N LYS A 115 10.41 -0.92 -16.50
CA LYS A 115 11.87 -0.81 -16.30
C LYS A 115 12.30 -0.42 -14.88
N ASP A 116 11.35 -0.18 -13.97
CA ASP A 116 11.57 0.06 -12.56
C ASP A 116 11.60 -1.27 -11.79
N ASN A 117 12.65 -1.47 -10.99
CA ASN A 117 12.93 -2.71 -10.25
C ASN A 117 11.94 -3.01 -9.11
N LYS A 118 10.90 -2.20 -8.94
CA LYS A 118 9.88 -2.33 -7.88
C LYS A 118 8.50 -2.70 -8.42
N CYS A 119 8.48 -3.50 -9.48
CA CYS A 119 7.27 -4.02 -10.12
C CYS A 119 7.17 -5.53 -9.93
N ILE A 120 5.98 -6.00 -9.53
CA ILE A 120 5.57 -7.39 -9.60
C ILE A 120 4.55 -7.48 -10.75
N CYS A 121 4.98 -7.92 -11.92
CA CYS A 121 4.11 -8.04 -13.08
C CYS A 121 3.24 -9.31 -13.04
N PHE A 122 2.17 -9.37 -13.82
CA PHE A 122 1.26 -10.53 -13.81
C PHE A 122 1.93 -11.80 -14.32
N ASN A 123 2.91 -11.69 -15.24
CA ASN A 123 3.74 -12.83 -15.63
C ASN A 123 4.55 -13.40 -14.45
N TRP A 124 5.07 -12.54 -13.58
CA TRP A 124 5.76 -12.99 -12.37
C TRP A 124 4.81 -13.74 -11.44
N ILE A 125 3.61 -13.19 -11.19
CA ILE A 125 2.60 -13.82 -10.33
C ILE A 125 2.15 -15.15 -10.91
N SER A 126 1.88 -15.21 -12.21
CA SER A 126 1.50 -16.45 -12.92
C SER A 126 2.56 -17.54 -12.73
N ASN A 127 3.83 -17.22 -12.96
CA ASN A 127 4.94 -18.17 -12.79
C ASN A 127 5.05 -18.65 -11.34
N TRP A 128 4.96 -17.73 -10.37
CA TRP A 128 4.98 -18.08 -8.95
C TRP A 128 3.81 -19.00 -8.57
N MET A 129 2.59 -18.71 -9.03
CA MET A 129 1.41 -19.52 -8.73
C MET A 129 1.52 -20.93 -9.30
N ARG A 130 1.99 -21.09 -10.56
CA ARG A 130 2.19 -22.41 -11.17
C ARG A 130 3.22 -23.26 -10.43
N GLN A 131 4.28 -22.63 -9.92
CA GLN A 131 5.30 -23.32 -9.12
C GLN A 131 4.76 -23.73 -7.75
N LYS A 132 3.96 -22.85 -7.11
CA LYS A 132 3.47 -23.06 -5.75
C LYS A 132 2.27 -24.02 -5.67
N TYR A 133 1.38 -23.97 -6.66
CA TYR A 133 0.09 -24.66 -6.69
C TYR A 133 -0.03 -25.57 -7.92
N ASN A 134 1.02 -26.34 -8.21
CA ASN A 134 1.13 -27.17 -9.41
C ASN A 134 0.08 -28.30 -9.55
N ASN A 135 -0.70 -28.57 -8.50
CA ASN A 135 -1.71 -29.62 -8.45
C ASN A 135 -3.13 -29.11 -8.15
N ASN A 136 -3.38 -27.80 -8.29
CA ASN A 136 -4.72 -27.23 -8.11
C ASN A 136 -5.23 -26.57 -9.40
N ASP A 137 -6.29 -27.15 -9.97
CA ASP A 137 -6.85 -26.74 -11.25
C ASP A 137 -7.28 -25.27 -11.25
N PHE A 138 -7.87 -24.77 -10.15
CA PHE A 138 -8.33 -23.38 -10.07
C PHE A 138 -7.17 -22.40 -10.17
N GLU A 139 -6.12 -22.59 -9.37
CA GLU A 139 -4.94 -21.72 -9.32
C GLU A 139 -4.15 -21.78 -10.63
N LEU A 140 -4.10 -22.96 -11.26
CA LEU A 140 -3.48 -23.11 -12.58
C LEU A 140 -4.26 -22.35 -13.67
N GLN A 141 -5.59 -22.42 -13.67
CA GLN A 141 -6.42 -21.63 -14.60
C GLN A 141 -6.31 -20.13 -14.33
N PHE A 142 -6.30 -19.71 -13.06
CA PHE A 142 -6.11 -18.31 -12.71
C PHE A 142 -4.72 -17.80 -13.16
N ALA A 143 -3.68 -18.61 -13.01
CA ALA A 143 -2.34 -18.26 -13.49
C ALA A 143 -2.29 -18.13 -15.03
N LEU A 144 -3.01 -18.97 -15.78
CA LEU A 144 -3.17 -18.84 -17.23
C LEU A 144 -3.82 -17.49 -17.59
N LEU A 145 -4.95 -17.15 -16.95
CA LEU A 145 -5.65 -15.89 -17.19
C LEU A 145 -4.80 -14.66 -16.85
N LEU A 146 -4.01 -14.71 -15.76
CA LEU A 146 -3.07 -13.63 -15.43
C LEU A 146 -2.00 -13.43 -16.52
N GLN A 147 -1.51 -14.52 -17.11
CA GLN A 147 -0.53 -14.48 -18.18
C GLN A 147 -1.13 -13.89 -19.47
N GLU A 148 -2.37 -14.26 -19.80
CA GLU A 148 -3.12 -13.66 -20.91
C GLU A 148 -3.37 -12.17 -20.69
N TRP A 149 -3.65 -11.75 -19.45
CA TRP A 149 -3.83 -10.34 -19.13
C TRP A 149 -2.51 -9.54 -19.11
N ALA A 150 -1.36 -10.19 -19.03
CA ALA A 150 -0.07 -9.51 -19.02
C ALA A 150 0.32 -8.90 -20.39
N THR A 151 -0.48 -9.13 -21.44
CA THR A 151 -0.24 -8.62 -22.81
C THR A 151 -0.62 -7.17 -22.99
#